data_AF-A0AAW1NU17-F1
#
_entry.id   AF-A0AAW1NU17-F1
#
_cell.length_a   1.000
_cell.length_b   1.000
_cell.length_c   1.000
_cell.angle_alpha   90.00
_cell.angle_beta   90.00
_cell.angle_gamma   90.00
#
_symmetry.space_group_name_H-M   'P 1'
#
loop_
_entity.id
_entity.type
_entity.pdbx_description
1 polymer ?
#
loop_
_entity_poly.entity_id
_entity_poly.type
_entity_poly.pdbx_seq_one_letter_code
_entity_poly.pdbx_strand_id
1 'polypeptide(L)'
;MLSSKQQLLSGTAPLQKAPAAQSYSRTVRVAAQAAAREVSTSAAVMDRPTVQSSAEQSQLPTQAAKDAAFRTDIAPEQERPFELEVSGSVPKWLKGSYIRNGPGHYAPEMKHMFDGYGLLSRFIFEDGKVSAMARYTASNAFKLWKSSGKMQFSEFGTSISTLKNIWNTLLGVTGFGQGFTDNATVNTLPLPSGELLAMTETIKGQYRVRVDDLHTIERAPFVGDSVPGDLTSAHPAVCPDGSVYNLAVDFGRSRTIYRLDPETLKRTKLADVPTKDYLRPSWVHDLPATENYIVVVDAPLKYDIVALSLGRPAISGGFSWSPEQGTQVHLINRHTGATQSFECPVTDFYCFHFMNAFESADGKTVFLDCPVFKHGGATDYFLLDNLKGQQDIPASPVQRMTIPLDGSSKQATLSLIQRDTTQYNELGRINPLYKGHDYQYAYHLASVRPTPLGNALGKLDVRSGETQLWHEPGCIPQEPLFIPRPGAKAEDDGVVVSAVAGADGRTFILVLDGQSWKEVARAHMPYGMAFQFHGQWYPS
;
A
#
# COMPACT_ATOMS: atom_id res chain seq x y z
N MET A 1 -61.81 22.81 18.11
CA MET A 1 -62.86 23.67 18.69
C MET A 1 -62.92 23.39 20.19
N LEU A 2 -63.16 24.43 21.00
CA LEU A 2 -62.90 24.59 22.46
C LEU A 2 -61.42 24.97 22.73
N SER A 3 -60.95 26.23 22.82
CA SER A 3 -61.51 27.50 23.33
C SER A 3 -62.05 27.34 24.75
N SER A 4 -61.72 28.14 25.76
CA SER A 4 -60.77 29.24 26.00
C SER A 4 -61.06 29.68 27.43
N LYS A 5 -60.04 29.92 28.28
CA LYS A 5 -60.19 30.72 29.49
C LYS A 5 -58.99 31.65 29.62
N GLN A 6 -59.26 32.94 29.42
CA GLN A 6 -58.41 34.08 29.72
C GLN A 6 -58.42 34.38 31.23
N GLN A 7 -57.29 34.89 31.75
CA GLN A 7 -57.11 36.17 32.47
C GLN A 7 -55.82 36.07 33.30
N LEU A 8 -54.72 36.69 32.87
CA LEU A 8 -54.27 38.04 33.21
C LEU A 8 -54.16 38.27 34.73
N LEU A 9 -52.93 38.30 35.24
CA LEU A 9 -52.49 39.27 36.25
C LEU A 9 -50.97 39.47 36.16
N SER A 10 -50.63 40.75 36.14
CA SER A 10 -49.33 41.41 35.97
C SER A 10 -48.41 41.28 37.19
N GLY A 11 -47.10 41.21 36.95
CA GLY A 11 -46.09 41.38 38.00
C GLY A 11 -44.67 41.38 37.45
N THR A 12 -44.19 42.54 37.02
CA THR A 12 -42.79 42.81 36.67
C THR A 12 -41.93 42.95 37.93
N ALA A 13 -40.83 42.22 38.03
CA ALA A 13 -39.69 42.53 38.91
C ALA A 13 -38.37 42.02 38.26
N PRO A 14 -37.21 42.66 38.55
CA PRO A 14 -36.12 42.82 37.58
C PRO A 14 -35.05 41.72 37.59
N LEU A 15 -34.36 41.62 36.45
CA LEU A 15 -33.17 40.82 36.16
C LEU A 15 -32.07 41.00 37.23
N GLN A 16 -31.78 39.93 37.98
CA GLN A 16 -30.53 39.77 38.71
C GLN A 16 -29.45 39.21 37.77
N LYS A 17 -28.35 39.97 37.64
CA LYS A 17 -27.10 39.55 37.01
C LYS A 17 -26.46 38.43 37.85
N ALA A 18 -26.24 37.27 37.26
CA ALA A 18 -25.36 36.23 37.81
C ALA A 18 -23.90 36.45 37.33
N PRO A 19 -22.88 36.19 38.16
CA PRO A 19 -21.51 36.61 37.91
C PRO A 19 -20.61 35.54 37.25
N ALA A 20 -19.55 36.05 36.61
CA ALA A 20 -18.22 35.45 36.46
C ALA A 20 -18.01 34.30 35.44
N ALA A 21 -17.90 34.69 34.17
CA ALA A 21 -17.02 34.05 33.20
C ALA A 21 -15.55 34.36 33.54
N GLN A 22 -14.94 33.60 34.46
CA GLN A 22 -13.49 33.71 34.70
C GLN A 22 -12.80 32.43 35.23
N SER A 23 -13.51 31.32 35.45
CA SER A 23 -12.89 30.05 35.88
C SER A 23 -12.67 29.01 34.76
N TYR A 24 -13.26 29.19 33.58
CA TYR A 24 -13.13 28.24 32.46
C TYR A 24 -11.88 28.44 31.58
N SER A 25 -11.20 29.59 31.64
CA SER A 25 -10.00 29.83 30.81
C SER A 25 -8.69 29.36 31.44
N ARG A 26 -8.68 29.06 32.75
CA ARG A 26 -7.46 28.64 33.47
C ARG A 26 -7.20 27.14 33.31
N THR A 27 -8.24 26.31 33.33
CA THR A 27 -8.11 24.84 33.15
C THR A 27 -7.70 24.48 31.72
N VAL A 28 -8.20 25.22 30.72
CA VAL A 28 -7.82 25.03 29.30
C VAL A 28 -6.40 25.53 29.01
N ARG A 29 -5.94 26.61 29.67
CA ARG A 29 -4.55 27.08 29.52
C ARG A 29 -3.52 26.18 30.20
N VAL A 30 -3.86 25.55 31.34
CA VAL A 30 -2.96 24.62 32.02
C VAL A 30 -2.87 23.28 31.26
N ALA A 31 -3.97 22.80 30.68
CA ALA A 31 -3.96 21.63 29.80
C ALA A 31 -3.19 21.88 28.48
N ALA A 32 -3.33 23.07 27.89
CA ALA A 32 -2.56 23.45 26.70
C ALA A 32 -1.06 23.66 26.97
N GLN A 33 -0.67 24.12 28.17
CA GLN A 33 0.74 24.23 28.56
C GLN A 33 1.37 22.90 28.98
N ALA A 34 0.58 21.94 29.50
CA ALA A 34 1.02 20.56 29.72
C ALA A 34 1.20 19.82 28.39
N ALA A 35 0.26 19.95 27.45
CA ALA A 35 0.40 19.39 26.09
C ALA A 35 1.56 20.03 25.31
N ALA A 36 1.81 21.34 25.46
CA ALA A 36 2.96 22.00 24.85
C ALA A 36 4.32 21.61 25.49
N ARG A 37 4.32 21.10 26.74
CA ARG A 37 5.52 20.57 27.38
C ARG A 37 5.77 19.09 27.05
N GLU A 38 4.73 18.30 26.83
CA GLU A 38 4.87 16.90 26.37
C GLU A 38 5.22 16.81 24.88
N VAL A 39 4.75 17.75 24.04
CA VAL A 39 5.19 17.88 22.63
C VAL A 39 6.66 18.34 22.53
N SER A 40 7.22 18.90 23.60
CA SER A 40 8.61 19.38 23.66
C SER A 40 9.62 18.33 24.15
N THR A 41 9.20 17.14 24.59
CA THR A 41 10.12 16.08 25.05
C THR A 41 10.17 14.85 24.14
N SER A 42 9.54 14.90 22.97
CA SER A 42 9.71 13.92 21.87
C SER A 42 10.55 14.49 20.71
N ALA A 43 11.48 15.40 21.00
CA ALA A 43 12.58 15.63 20.09
C ALA A 43 13.51 14.41 20.23
N ALA A 44 13.37 13.45 19.31
CA ALA A 44 14.47 12.54 19.02
C ALA A 44 15.75 13.39 18.96
N VAL A 45 16.81 12.93 19.61
CA VAL A 45 18.14 13.54 19.51
C VAL A 45 18.45 13.64 18.02
N MET A 46 18.29 14.83 17.45
CA MET A 46 18.67 15.12 16.07
C MET A 46 20.19 15.14 16.08
N ASP A 47 20.79 14.01 15.68
CA ASP A 47 22.19 13.98 15.33
C ASP A 47 22.43 15.05 14.25
N ARG A 48 23.48 15.84 14.45
CA ARG A 48 23.92 16.81 13.44
C ARG A 48 24.22 16.05 12.13
N PRO A 49 23.89 16.62 10.95
CA PRO A 49 24.17 15.97 9.68
C PRO A 49 25.66 15.68 9.60
N THR A 50 26.01 14.39 9.63
CA THR A 50 27.37 13.93 9.40
C THR A 50 27.67 14.20 7.93
N VAL A 51 28.75 14.93 7.64
CA VAL A 51 29.19 15.14 6.26
C VAL A 51 29.60 13.78 5.70
N GLN A 52 28.74 13.21 4.85
CA GLN A 52 28.98 11.92 4.21
C GLN A 52 30.23 11.98 3.32
N SER A 53 30.99 10.89 3.31
CA SER A 53 32.16 10.76 2.44
C SER A 53 31.78 10.73 0.96
N SER A 54 32.72 11.04 0.07
CA SER A 54 32.50 10.99 -1.39
C SER A 54 32.15 9.59 -1.90
N ALA A 55 32.60 8.53 -1.21
CA ALA A 55 32.27 7.14 -1.51
C ALA A 55 30.80 6.82 -1.15
N GLU A 56 30.31 7.29 -0.01
CA GLU A 56 28.89 7.12 0.39
C GLU A 56 27.96 7.92 -0.52
N GLN A 57 28.34 9.14 -0.89
CA GLN A 57 27.56 9.94 -1.85
C GLN A 57 27.44 9.29 -3.22
N SER A 58 28.43 8.49 -3.63
CA SER A 58 28.39 7.80 -4.93
C SER A 58 27.33 6.70 -5.02
N GLN A 59 26.87 6.15 -3.89
CA GLN A 59 25.87 5.08 -3.83
C GLN A 59 24.42 5.60 -3.80
N LEU A 60 24.22 6.85 -3.36
CA LEU A 60 22.90 7.45 -3.25
C LEU A 60 22.23 7.63 -4.61
N PRO A 61 20.89 7.48 -4.69
CA PRO A 61 20.15 7.84 -5.89
C PRO A 61 20.46 9.27 -6.36
N THR A 62 20.74 9.44 -7.65
CA THR A 62 21.03 10.76 -8.22
C THR A 62 19.78 11.64 -8.21
N GLN A 63 19.97 12.95 -8.34
CA GLN A 63 18.83 13.86 -8.48
C GLN A 63 18.00 13.52 -9.73
N ALA A 64 18.63 13.16 -10.85
CA ALA A 64 17.93 12.78 -12.08
C ALA A 64 17.07 11.52 -11.88
N ALA A 65 17.56 10.50 -11.15
CA ALA A 65 16.79 9.31 -10.82
C ALA A 65 15.58 9.65 -9.92
N LYS A 66 15.77 10.52 -8.92
CA LYS A 66 14.70 11.00 -8.04
C LYS A 66 13.66 11.83 -8.78
N ASP A 67 14.09 12.70 -9.68
CA ASP A 67 13.20 13.53 -10.50
C ASP A 67 12.38 12.67 -11.46
N ALA A 68 12.96 11.59 -12.01
CA ALA A 68 12.22 10.61 -12.79
C ALA A 68 11.19 9.85 -11.93
N ALA A 69 11.61 9.32 -10.78
CA ALA A 69 10.78 8.52 -9.88
C ALA A 69 9.61 9.33 -9.28
N PHE A 70 9.82 10.62 -8.99
CA PHE A 70 8.85 11.49 -8.32
C PHE A 70 8.53 12.74 -9.16
N ARG A 71 8.35 12.52 -10.45
CA ARG A 71 8.20 13.54 -11.48
C ARG A 71 6.95 14.40 -11.33
N THR A 72 7.08 15.67 -11.68
CA THR A 72 5.99 16.66 -11.65
C THR A 72 5.54 17.10 -13.05
N ASP A 73 6.16 16.61 -14.11
CA ASP A 73 5.64 16.71 -15.46
C ASP A 73 4.72 15.52 -15.75
N ILE A 74 3.86 15.65 -16.77
CA ILE A 74 2.97 14.55 -17.17
C ILE A 74 3.80 13.55 -17.96
N ALA A 75 3.85 12.29 -17.51
CA ALA A 75 4.48 11.23 -18.27
C ALA A 75 3.83 11.08 -19.66
N PRO A 76 4.61 10.86 -20.72
CA PRO A 76 4.05 10.71 -22.04
C PRO A 76 3.17 9.45 -22.11
N GLU A 77 1.92 9.61 -22.56
CA GLU A 77 1.09 8.48 -22.95
C GLU A 77 1.61 7.91 -24.26
N GLN A 78 1.78 6.59 -24.31
CA GLN A 78 2.20 5.85 -25.48
C GLN A 78 1.09 4.83 -25.75
N GLU A 79 0.10 5.20 -26.55
CA GLU A 79 -1.09 4.37 -26.80
C GLU A 79 -0.81 3.16 -27.69
N ARG A 80 0.38 3.09 -28.29
CA ARG A 80 0.85 1.97 -29.10
C ARG A 80 2.19 1.48 -28.57
N PRO A 81 2.46 0.16 -28.59
CA PRO A 81 3.76 -0.37 -28.27
C PRO A 81 4.87 0.22 -29.15
N PHE A 82 6.00 0.53 -28.54
CA PHE A 82 7.24 0.87 -29.23
C PHE A 82 8.38 -0.01 -28.72
N GLU A 83 9.25 -0.46 -29.63
CA GLU A 83 10.38 -1.34 -29.30
C GLU A 83 11.45 -0.58 -28.52
N LEU A 84 12.04 -1.23 -27.51
CA LEU A 84 13.11 -0.69 -26.68
C LEU A 84 14.48 -1.19 -27.15
N GLU A 85 15.51 -0.39 -26.93
CA GLU A 85 16.89 -0.84 -27.12
C GLU A 85 17.27 -1.83 -26.02
N VAL A 86 17.66 -3.05 -26.39
CA VAL A 86 18.02 -4.11 -25.43
C VAL A 86 19.53 -4.28 -25.38
N SER A 87 20.10 -4.27 -24.17
CA SER A 87 21.45 -4.71 -23.87
C SER A 87 21.42 -6.09 -23.19
N GLY A 88 22.35 -6.98 -23.51
CA GLY A 88 22.37 -8.35 -23.00
C GLY A 88 21.50 -9.31 -23.82
N SER A 89 20.91 -10.31 -23.19
CA SER A 89 20.10 -11.33 -23.89
C SER A 89 18.86 -11.70 -23.08
N VAL A 90 17.71 -11.14 -23.48
CA VAL A 90 16.41 -11.52 -22.92
C VAL A 90 16.11 -12.97 -23.28
N PRO A 91 15.79 -13.85 -22.32
CA PRO A 91 15.51 -15.25 -22.63
C PRO A 91 14.31 -15.40 -23.57
N LYS A 92 14.46 -16.20 -24.63
CA LYS A 92 13.38 -16.40 -25.63
C LYS A 92 12.10 -17.03 -25.08
N TRP A 93 12.20 -17.75 -23.96
CA TRP A 93 11.03 -18.32 -23.29
C TRP A 93 10.22 -17.27 -22.51
N LEU A 94 10.81 -16.11 -22.20
CA LEU A 94 10.13 -15.01 -21.53
C LEU A 94 9.20 -14.34 -22.55
N LYS A 95 7.98 -14.87 -22.64
CA LYS A 95 6.97 -14.45 -23.59
C LYS A 95 5.68 -14.05 -22.86
N GLY A 96 5.32 -12.77 -22.94
CA GLY A 96 4.19 -12.21 -22.22
C GLY A 96 4.31 -10.72 -21.96
N SER A 97 3.48 -10.20 -21.07
CA SER A 97 3.44 -8.79 -20.69
C SER A 97 3.60 -8.62 -19.19
N TYR A 98 4.51 -7.76 -18.78
CA TYR A 98 4.57 -7.25 -17.42
C TYR A 98 3.81 -5.92 -17.34
N ILE A 99 2.70 -5.88 -16.61
CA ILE A 99 1.89 -4.67 -16.44
C ILE A 99 2.05 -4.16 -15.01
N ARG A 100 2.49 -2.91 -14.87
CA ARG A 100 2.67 -2.20 -13.60
C ARG A 100 1.66 -1.06 -13.46
N ASN A 101 1.25 -0.80 -12.22
CA ASN A 101 0.42 0.33 -11.83
C ASN A 101 1.12 1.18 -10.78
N GLY A 102 0.94 2.49 -10.88
CA GLY A 102 1.65 3.44 -10.06
C GLY A 102 1.42 4.88 -10.51
N PRO A 103 1.91 5.85 -9.74
CA PRO A 103 1.98 7.23 -10.15
C PRO A 103 2.65 7.39 -11.51
N GLY A 104 2.05 8.20 -12.39
CA GLY A 104 2.71 8.74 -13.59
C GLY A 104 3.02 10.23 -13.48
N HIS A 105 2.44 10.90 -12.48
CA HIS A 105 2.57 12.34 -12.28
C HIS A 105 2.20 12.71 -10.84
N TYR A 106 3.01 13.58 -10.23
CA TYR A 106 2.70 14.23 -8.97
C TYR A 106 2.38 15.71 -9.21
N ALA A 107 1.16 16.13 -8.85
CA ALA A 107 0.83 17.54 -8.85
C ALA A 107 1.70 18.28 -7.82
N PRO A 108 2.06 19.57 -8.03
CA PRO A 108 2.96 20.30 -7.13
C PRO A 108 2.53 20.33 -5.66
N GLU A 109 1.23 20.24 -5.38
CA GLU A 109 0.67 20.26 -4.04
C GLU A 109 0.77 18.90 -3.32
N MET A 110 1.03 17.81 -4.05
CA MET A 110 1.09 16.46 -3.51
C MET A 110 2.31 16.27 -2.62
N LYS A 111 2.12 15.59 -1.49
CA LYS A 111 3.11 15.46 -0.42
C LYS A 111 3.55 14.02 -0.18
N HIS A 112 2.77 13.04 -0.62
CA HIS A 112 3.01 11.64 -0.32
C HIS A 112 3.19 10.81 -1.60
N MET A 113 4.03 9.77 -1.56
CA MET A 113 4.28 8.95 -2.75
C MET A 113 3.01 8.28 -3.29
N PHE A 114 2.01 8.03 -2.43
CA PHE A 114 0.71 7.42 -2.79
C PHE A 114 -0.28 8.40 -3.45
N ASP A 115 0.02 9.69 -3.54
CA ASP A 115 -0.94 10.69 -4.05
C ASP A 115 -0.96 10.77 -5.59
N GLY A 116 0.13 10.37 -6.25
CA GLY A 116 0.31 10.60 -7.68
C GLY A 116 -0.72 9.89 -8.55
N TYR A 117 -1.09 10.52 -9.68
CA TYR A 117 -2.15 10.01 -10.55
C TYR A 117 -1.74 8.73 -11.28
N GLY A 118 -2.62 7.73 -11.23
CA GLY A 118 -2.37 6.38 -11.73
C GLY A 118 -2.07 6.33 -13.24
N LEU A 119 -0.93 5.71 -13.56
CA LEU A 119 -0.44 5.37 -14.88
C LEU A 119 -0.20 3.86 -14.92
N LEU A 120 -0.75 3.21 -15.93
CA LEU A 120 -0.45 1.83 -16.25
C LEU A 120 0.69 1.79 -17.26
N SER A 121 1.64 0.89 -17.04
CA SER A 121 2.77 0.66 -17.93
C SER A 121 2.83 -0.82 -18.29
N ARG A 122 2.98 -1.13 -19.57
CA ARG A 122 3.07 -2.50 -20.07
C ARG A 122 4.39 -2.71 -20.80
N PHE A 123 5.16 -3.70 -20.36
CA PHE A 123 6.39 -4.16 -20.98
C PHE A 123 6.13 -5.52 -21.63
N ILE A 124 6.24 -5.59 -22.94
CA ILE A 124 5.91 -6.76 -23.76
C ILE A 124 7.20 -7.46 -24.12
N PHE A 125 7.33 -8.73 -23.75
CA PHE A 125 8.49 -9.57 -24.05
C PHE A 125 8.09 -10.59 -25.10
N GLU A 126 8.81 -10.62 -26.21
CA GLU A 126 8.60 -11.59 -27.29
C GLU A 126 9.89 -11.81 -28.07
N ASP A 127 10.29 -13.07 -28.21
CA ASP A 127 11.46 -13.50 -29.01
C ASP A 127 12.78 -12.75 -28.69
N GLY A 128 12.97 -12.38 -27.43
CA GLY A 128 14.16 -11.66 -26.96
C GLY A 128 14.09 -10.13 -27.15
N LYS A 129 12.98 -9.61 -27.67
CA LYS A 129 12.70 -8.17 -27.76
C LYS A 129 11.83 -7.71 -26.61
N VAL A 130 11.92 -6.41 -26.31
CA VAL A 130 11.05 -5.75 -25.33
C VAL A 130 10.40 -4.53 -26.00
N SER A 131 9.09 -4.39 -25.86
CA SER A 131 8.36 -3.18 -26.22
C SER A 131 7.68 -2.58 -25.00
N ALA A 132 7.45 -1.26 -25.01
CA ALA A 132 6.74 -0.59 -23.94
C ALA A 132 5.51 0.17 -24.44
N MET A 133 4.54 0.33 -23.56
CA MET A 133 3.46 1.31 -23.70
C MET A 133 2.98 1.77 -22.32
N ALA A 134 2.33 2.94 -22.27
CA ALA A 134 1.83 3.49 -21.01
C ALA A 134 0.58 4.33 -21.24
N ARG A 135 -0.38 4.25 -20.32
CA ARG A 135 -1.65 4.99 -20.39
C ARG A 135 -2.15 5.34 -19.00
N TYR A 136 -2.66 6.55 -18.81
CA TYR A 136 -3.23 6.93 -17.52
C TYR A 136 -4.52 6.16 -17.25
N THR A 137 -4.70 5.72 -16.01
CA THR A 137 -6.00 5.27 -15.54
C THR A 137 -6.93 6.47 -15.58
N ALA A 138 -7.99 6.39 -16.38
CA ALA A 138 -8.87 7.51 -16.67
C ALA A 138 -9.87 7.79 -15.51
N SER A 139 -9.35 7.89 -14.29
CA SER A 139 -10.10 8.20 -13.07
C SER A 139 -10.68 9.61 -13.12
N ASN A 140 -11.72 9.87 -12.31
CA ASN A 140 -12.28 11.23 -12.24
C ASN A 140 -11.29 12.19 -11.57
N ALA A 141 -10.53 11.74 -10.56
CA ALA A 141 -9.46 12.51 -9.95
C ALA A 141 -8.46 13.03 -10.99
N PHE A 142 -7.95 12.15 -11.86
CA PHE A 142 -7.03 12.53 -12.92
C PHE A 142 -7.69 13.41 -14.00
N LYS A 143 -8.87 13.04 -14.50
CA LYS A 143 -9.58 13.81 -15.54
C LYS A 143 -9.88 15.24 -15.11
N LEU A 144 -10.33 15.42 -13.86
CA LEU A 144 -10.66 16.73 -13.32
C LEU A 144 -9.42 17.57 -13.02
N TRP A 145 -8.34 16.96 -12.56
CA TRP A 145 -7.06 17.66 -12.46
C TRP A 145 -6.53 18.07 -13.85
N LYS A 146 -6.52 17.16 -14.82
CA LYS A 146 -6.04 17.41 -16.20
C LYS A 146 -6.80 18.56 -16.88
N SER A 147 -8.09 18.72 -16.60
CA SER A 147 -8.91 19.80 -17.18
C SER A 147 -8.87 21.12 -16.40
N SER A 148 -8.67 21.09 -15.08
CA SER A 148 -8.70 22.29 -14.24
C SER A 148 -7.34 22.81 -13.80
N GLY A 149 -6.29 22.00 -13.92
CA GLY A 149 -4.94 22.27 -13.40
C GLY A 149 -4.83 22.26 -11.88
N LYS A 150 -5.87 21.78 -11.16
CA LYS A 150 -5.93 21.78 -9.70
C LYS A 150 -6.53 20.48 -9.17
N MET A 151 -6.02 20.00 -8.05
CA MET A 151 -6.60 18.85 -7.35
C MET A 151 -8.08 19.13 -7.00
N GLN A 152 -8.96 18.16 -7.33
CA GLN A 152 -10.39 18.22 -6.99
C GLN A 152 -10.80 17.19 -5.93
N PHE A 153 -9.89 16.30 -5.55
CA PHE A 153 -10.06 15.32 -4.48
C PHE A 153 -8.89 15.43 -3.51
N SER A 154 -9.16 15.14 -2.24
CA SER A 154 -8.09 14.83 -1.30
C SER A 154 -7.57 13.43 -1.63
N GLU A 155 -6.26 13.29 -1.67
CA GLU A 155 -5.58 12.00 -1.84
C GLU A 155 -5.12 11.48 -0.47
N PHE A 156 -4.27 10.45 -0.46
CA PHE A 156 -3.84 9.79 0.77
C PHE A 156 -3.18 10.76 1.76
N GLY A 157 -2.16 11.49 1.33
CA GLY A 157 -1.36 12.41 2.15
C GLY A 157 -1.61 13.89 1.90
N THR A 158 -2.44 14.22 0.91
CA THR A 158 -2.67 15.61 0.49
C THR A 158 -4.14 15.97 0.50
N SER A 159 -4.45 17.09 1.14
CA SER A 159 -5.81 17.59 1.29
C SER A 159 -6.10 18.80 0.43
N ILE A 160 -7.34 18.88 -0.03
CA ILE A 160 -7.88 20.12 -0.59
C ILE A 160 -8.69 20.88 0.48
N SER A 161 -8.12 21.94 1.05
CA SER A 161 -8.84 22.82 2.00
C SER A 161 -9.74 23.80 1.25
N THR A 162 -10.89 23.35 0.76
CA THR A 162 -11.90 24.28 0.21
C THR A 162 -13.04 24.47 1.20
N LEU A 163 -13.51 25.71 1.41
CA LEU A 163 -14.71 26.02 2.22
C LEU A 163 -15.92 25.15 1.82
N LYS A 164 -16.02 24.78 0.54
CA LYS A 164 -17.03 23.88 -0.03
C LYS A 164 -16.99 22.46 0.56
N ASN A 165 -15.80 21.93 0.87
CA ASN A 165 -15.63 20.62 1.50
C ASN A 165 -16.05 20.66 2.97
N ILE A 166 -15.73 21.73 3.70
CA ILE A 166 -16.16 21.91 5.09
C ILE A 166 -17.69 21.87 5.17
N TRP A 167 -18.41 22.58 4.30
CA TRP A 167 -19.88 22.56 4.25
C TRP A 167 -20.47 21.20 3.83
N ASN A 168 -19.85 20.50 2.88
CA ASN A 168 -20.30 19.18 2.45
C ASN A 168 -20.09 18.10 3.52
N THR A 169 -18.96 18.16 4.25
CA THR A 169 -18.68 17.32 5.41
C THR A 169 -19.64 17.63 6.56
N LEU A 170 -19.97 18.90 6.81
CA LEU A 170 -20.88 19.30 7.90
C LEU A 170 -22.36 18.93 7.64
N LEU A 171 -22.80 18.95 6.38
CA LEU A 171 -24.20 18.68 5.99
C LEU A 171 -24.51 17.19 5.79
N GLY A 172 -23.52 16.29 5.90
CA GLY A 172 -23.71 14.84 5.70
C GLY A 172 -24.18 14.47 4.29
N VAL A 173 -24.12 15.40 3.33
CA VAL A 173 -24.60 15.23 1.94
C VAL A 173 -23.69 14.31 1.14
N THR A 174 -22.45 14.11 1.59
CA THR A 174 -21.63 12.97 1.20
C THR A 174 -21.76 11.90 2.27
N GLY A 175 -22.48 10.80 2.00
CA GLY A 175 -22.17 9.55 2.69
C GLY A 175 -20.65 9.31 2.59
N PHE A 176 -20.02 8.75 3.61
CA PHE A 176 -18.56 8.62 3.74
C PHE A 176 -17.85 8.23 2.43
N GLY A 177 -18.45 7.34 1.62
CA GLY A 177 -17.96 6.95 0.30
C GLY A 177 -17.90 8.03 -0.80
N GLN A 178 -18.65 9.14 -0.75
CA GLN A 178 -18.71 10.10 -1.86
C GLN A 178 -17.44 10.99 -2.00
N GLY A 179 -16.73 11.25 -0.89
CA GLY A 179 -15.56 12.13 -0.86
C GLY A 179 -14.20 11.47 -1.11
N PHE A 180 -14.12 10.14 -1.12
CA PHE A 180 -12.87 9.43 -1.38
C PHE A 180 -12.45 9.52 -2.85
N THR A 181 -11.14 9.65 -3.05
CA THR A 181 -10.50 9.58 -4.36
C THR A 181 -10.84 8.27 -5.09
N ASP A 182 -10.89 8.34 -6.41
CA ASP A 182 -10.95 7.18 -7.30
C ASP A 182 -9.63 6.97 -8.06
N ASN A 183 -8.53 7.56 -7.58
CA ASN A 183 -7.20 7.43 -8.17
C ASN A 183 -6.63 6.00 -8.01
N ALA A 184 -6.95 5.13 -8.97
CA ALA A 184 -6.51 3.73 -9.01
C ALA A 184 -5.03 3.58 -9.40
N THR A 185 -4.14 3.86 -8.44
CA THR A 185 -2.70 4.02 -8.64
C THR A 185 -1.85 2.89 -8.01
N VAL A 186 -2.44 1.89 -7.36
CA VAL A 186 -1.69 0.97 -6.49
C VAL A 186 -1.32 -0.34 -7.18
N ASN A 187 -2.32 -1.14 -7.58
CA ASN A 187 -2.09 -2.51 -8.05
C ASN A 187 -2.97 -2.87 -9.26
N THR A 188 -2.76 -4.08 -9.80
CA THR A 188 -3.63 -4.70 -10.80
C THR A 188 -4.06 -6.11 -10.36
N LEU A 189 -5.29 -6.50 -10.71
CA LEU A 189 -5.80 -7.87 -10.60
C LEU A 189 -6.19 -8.37 -12.01
N PRO A 190 -5.56 -9.43 -12.53
CA PRO A 190 -5.94 -10.02 -13.82
C PRO A 190 -7.36 -10.59 -13.76
N LEU A 191 -8.12 -10.42 -14.83
CA LEU A 191 -9.46 -10.99 -14.99
C LEU A 191 -9.49 -12.04 -16.11
N PRO A 192 -10.30 -13.11 -16.00
CA PRO A 192 -10.43 -14.13 -17.05
C PRO A 192 -10.88 -13.60 -18.41
N SER A 193 -11.51 -12.42 -18.45
CA SER A 193 -12.00 -11.76 -19.67
C SER A 193 -10.90 -11.20 -20.59
N GLY A 194 -9.62 -11.30 -20.23
CA GLY A 194 -8.53 -10.59 -20.91
C GLY A 194 -8.43 -9.11 -20.52
N GLU A 195 -9.08 -8.75 -19.42
CA GLU A 195 -9.01 -7.44 -18.78
C GLU A 195 -8.24 -7.52 -17.46
N LEU A 196 -8.07 -6.38 -16.81
CA LEU A 196 -7.59 -6.28 -15.43
C LEU A 196 -8.43 -5.29 -14.64
N LEU A 197 -8.41 -5.39 -13.32
CA LEU A 197 -8.80 -4.31 -12.43
C LEU A 197 -7.56 -3.50 -12.02
N ALA A 198 -7.53 -2.21 -12.32
CA ALA A 198 -6.61 -1.25 -11.71
C ALA A 198 -7.20 -0.79 -10.36
N MET A 199 -6.40 -0.80 -9.30
CA MET A 199 -6.89 -0.70 -7.92
C MET A 199 -6.16 0.38 -7.11
N THR A 200 -6.87 0.96 -6.15
CA THR A 200 -6.34 1.61 -4.94
C THR A 200 -7.11 1.06 -3.73
N GLU A 201 -6.97 1.67 -2.55
CA GLU A 201 -7.61 1.19 -1.32
C GLU A 201 -9.02 1.74 -1.09
N THR A 202 -9.54 2.55 -1.99
CA THR A 202 -10.94 2.99 -1.96
C THR A 202 -11.79 2.03 -2.79
N ILE A 203 -13.02 1.76 -2.35
CA ILE A 203 -13.97 0.94 -3.13
C ILE A 203 -14.27 1.57 -4.49
N LYS A 204 -14.18 2.91 -4.59
CA LYS A 204 -14.40 3.65 -5.84
C LYS A 204 -13.22 3.60 -6.80
N GLY A 205 -12.01 3.43 -6.30
CA GLY A 205 -10.79 3.46 -7.10
C GLY A 205 -10.46 2.10 -7.72
N GLN A 206 -11.46 1.51 -8.38
CA GLN A 206 -11.43 0.15 -8.92
C GLN A 206 -11.91 0.26 -10.37
N TYR A 207 -11.04 0.06 -11.34
CA TYR A 207 -11.32 0.31 -12.75
C TYR A 207 -11.01 -0.90 -13.61
N ARG A 208 -11.97 -1.30 -14.45
CA ARG A 208 -11.73 -2.29 -15.51
C ARG A 208 -10.90 -1.66 -16.62
N VAL A 209 -9.86 -2.36 -17.04
CA VAL A 209 -8.92 -1.92 -18.06
C VAL A 209 -8.63 -3.06 -19.02
N ARG A 210 -8.57 -2.76 -20.32
CA ARG A 210 -8.18 -3.75 -21.32
C ARG A 210 -6.67 -3.97 -21.29
N VAL A 211 -6.23 -5.23 -21.28
CA VAL A 211 -4.80 -5.58 -21.24
C VAL A 211 -4.05 -5.16 -22.51
N ASP A 212 -4.70 -5.24 -23.67
CA ASP A 212 -4.05 -5.02 -24.96
C ASP A 212 -3.56 -3.59 -25.20
N ASP A 213 -4.33 -2.58 -24.78
CA ASP A 213 -4.08 -1.17 -25.07
C ASP A 213 -4.13 -0.27 -23.83
N LEU A 214 -4.26 -0.87 -22.64
CA LEU A 214 -4.41 -0.22 -21.35
C LEU A 214 -5.59 0.78 -21.30
N HIS A 215 -6.58 0.63 -22.18
CA HIS A 215 -7.74 1.50 -22.20
C HIS A 215 -8.61 1.27 -20.96
N THR A 216 -8.86 2.34 -20.19
CA THR A 216 -9.81 2.31 -19.07
C THR A 216 -11.23 2.20 -19.62
N ILE A 217 -11.90 1.09 -19.32
CA ILE A 217 -13.25 0.77 -19.80
C ILE A 217 -14.27 1.51 -18.94
N GLU A 218 -14.32 1.18 -17.66
CA GLU A 218 -15.27 1.73 -16.70
C GLU A 218 -14.81 1.48 -15.26
N ARG A 219 -15.47 2.13 -14.31
CA ARG A 219 -15.31 1.83 -12.89
C ARG A 219 -16.01 0.50 -12.57
N ALA A 220 -15.38 -0.36 -11.77
CA ALA A 220 -15.98 -1.59 -11.29
C ALA A 220 -17.31 -1.30 -10.56
N PRO A 221 -18.41 -1.96 -10.92
CA PRO A 221 -19.73 -1.69 -10.36
C PRO A 221 -19.90 -2.45 -9.04
N PHE A 222 -19.11 -2.11 -8.02
CA PHE A 222 -19.28 -2.62 -6.65
C PHE A 222 -20.51 -2.03 -5.93
N VAL A 223 -21.57 -1.74 -6.69
CA VAL A 223 -22.79 -1.07 -6.23
C VAL A 223 -23.94 -2.09 -6.28
N GLY A 224 -24.60 -2.29 -5.14
CA GLY A 224 -25.83 -3.10 -5.05
C GLY A 224 -25.64 -4.56 -4.61
N ASP A 225 -24.43 -4.98 -4.27
CA ASP A 225 -24.22 -6.25 -3.55
C ASP A 225 -24.34 -6.07 -2.02
N SER A 226 -24.31 -7.19 -1.30
CA SER A 226 -24.50 -7.22 0.16
C SER A 226 -23.23 -6.88 0.96
N VAL A 227 -22.16 -6.41 0.33
CA VAL A 227 -20.87 -6.13 0.99
C VAL A 227 -20.72 -4.61 1.15
N PRO A 228 -20.99 -4.06 2.35
CA PRO A 228 -20.80 -2.64 2.62
C PRO A 228 -19.31 -2.31 2.73
N GLY A 229 -18.95 -1.06 2.46
CA GLY A 229 -17.60 -0.57 2.71
C GLY A 229 -17.26 0.71 1.95
N ASP A 230 -16.38 1.49 2.56
CA ASP A 230 -15.75 2.67 1.96
C ASP A 230 -14.35 2.33 1.43
N LEU A 231 -13.62 1.47 2.14
CA LEU A 231 -12.26 1.04 1.84
C LEU A 231 -12.17 -0.46 1.56
N THR A 232 -11.10 -0.84 0.86
CA THR A 232 -10.67 -2.20 0.56
C THR A 232 -9.15 -2.26 0.51
N SER A 233 -8.56 -3.45 0.55
CA SER A 233 -7.14 -3.58 0.22
C SER A 233 -6.94 -3.57 -1.31
N ALA A 234 -5.82 -3.01 -1.77
CA ALA A 234 -5.33 -3.14 -3.14
C ALA A 234 -4.62 -4.48 -3.42
N HIS A 235 -4.57 -5.38 -2.43
CA HIS A 235 -3.92 -6.69 -2.45
C HIS A 235 -4.94 -7.80 -2.22
N PRO A 236 -5.84 -8.05 -3.20
CA PRO A 236 -6.75 -9.18 -3.09
C PRO A 236 -5.94 -10.49 -3.01
N ALA A 237 -6.35 -11.35 -2.07
CA ALA A 237 -5.82 -12.68 -1.91
C ALA A 237 -6.27 -13.58 -3.07
N VAL A 238 -5.45 -13.68 -4.11
CA VAL A 238 -5.62 -14.66 -5.19
C VAL A 238 -5.01 -15.99 -4.77
N CYS A 239 -5.84 -17.00 -4.56
CA CYS A 239 -5.43 -18.36 -4.18
C CYS A 239 -5.06 -19.21 -5.40
N PRO A 240 -4.27 -20.29 -5.24
CA PRO A 240 -3.88 -21.18 -6.34
C PRO A 240 -5.05 -21.80 -7.13
N ASP A 241 -6.21 -21.98 -6.49
CA ASP A 241 -7.44 -22.48 -7.13
C ASP A 241 -8.21 -21.40 -7.92
N GLY A 242 -7.65 -20.20 -8.05
CA GLY A 242 -8.25 -19.07 -8.75
C GLY A 242 -9.30 -18.31 -7.96
N SER A 243 -9.62 -18.73 -6.72
CA SER A 243 -10.51 -17.95 -5.86
C SER A 243 -9.84 -16.65 -5.43
N VAL A 244 -10.64 -15.58 -5.37
CA VAL A 244 -10.18 -14.23 -5.02
C VAL A 244 -10.93 -13.77 -3.79
N TYR A 245 -10.21 -13.34 -2.76
CA TYR A 245 -10.78 -12.78 -1.54
C TYR A 245 -10.20 -11.40 -1.25
N ASN A 246 -10.97 -10.55 -0.60
CA ASN A 246 -10.49 -9.24 -0.17
C ASN A 246 -11.29 -8.75 1.06
N LEU A 247 -10.87 -7.63 1.66
CA LEU A 247 -11.46 -6.99 2.83
C LEU A 247 -12.28 -5.78 2.38
N ALA A 248 -13.46 -5.60 2.95
CA ALA A 248 -14.20 -4.35 2.90
C ALA A 248 -14.26 -3.74 4.31
N VAL A 249 -14.01 -2.44 4.43
CA VAL A 249 -14.11 -1.69 5.69
C VAL A 249 -15.21 -0.64 5.55
N ASP A 250 -16.26 -0.79 6.35
CA ASP A 250 -17.35 0.18 6.53
C ASP A 250 -17.13 0.92 7.84
N PHE A 251 -16.75 2.20 7.75
CA PHE A 251 -16.27 2.95 8.90
C PHE A 251 -17.30 3.04 10.02
N GLY A 252 -16.86 2.74 11.24
CA GLY A 252 -17.72 2.72 12.42
C GLY A 252 -18.71 1.55 12.48
N ARG A 253 -18.70 0.62 11.52
CA ARG A 253 -19.75 -0.41 11.38
C ARG A 253 -19.22 -1.82 11.24
N SER A 254 -18.41 -2.12 10.22
CA SER A 254 -18.02 -3.50 9.93
C SER A 254 -16.70 -3.62 9.19
N ARG A 255 -16.07 -4.79 9.33
CA ARG A 255 -14.92 -5.23 8.54
C ARG A 255 -15.24 -6.62 8.02
N THR A 256 -15.35 -6.75 6.70
CA THR A 256 -15.92 -7.95 6.08
C THR A 256 -14.92 -8.55 5.11
N ILE A 257 -14.56 -9.81 5.31
CA ILE A 257 -13.91 -10.59 4.26
C ILE A 257 -14.98 -11.04 3.27
N TYR A 258 -14.73 -10.80 1.99
CA TYR A 258 -15.60 -11.21 0.90
C TYR A 258 -14.82 -12.01 -0.14
N ARG A 259 -15.54 -12.91 -0.81
CA ARG A 259 -15.11 -13.55 -2.05
C ARG A 259 -15.52 -12.68 -3.23
N LEU A 260 -14.60 -12.41 -4.15
CA LEU A 260 -14.85 -11.76 -5.43
C LEU A 260 -14.96 -12.84 -6.51
N ASP A 261 -16.05 -12.82 -7.27
CA ASP A 261 -16.12 -13.53 -8.54
C ASP A 261 -15.38 -12.70 -9.61
N PRO A 262 -14.25 -13.17 -10.16
CA PRO A 262 -13.46 -12.39 -11.11
C PRO A 262 -14.10 -12.28 -12.51
N GLU A 263 -15.11 -13.09 -12.83
CA GLU A 263 -15.84 -12.99 -14.10
C GLU A 263 -16.93 -11.92 -14.03
N THR A 264 -17.72 -11.93 -12.94
CA THR A 264 -18.88 -11.04 -12.79
C THR A 264 -18.61 -9.82 -11.93
N LEU A 265 -17.47 -9.79 -11.23
CA LEU A 265 -17.11 -8.82 -10.19
C LEU A 265 -18.07 -8.78 -8.99
N LYS A 266 -18.94 -9.79 -8.85
CA LYS A 266 -19.87 -9.89 -7.72
C LYS A 266 -19.10 -10.24 -6.44
N ARG A 267 -19.36 -9.47 -5.37
CA ARG A 267 -18.80 -9.75 -4.05
C ARG A 267 -19.80 -10.52 -3.20
N THR A 268 -19.33 -11.56 -2.53
CA THR A 268 -20.12 -12.35 -1.58
C THR A 268 -19.43 -12.36 -0.24
N LYS A 269 -20.12 -11.92 0.81
CA LYS A 269 -19.60 -11.93 2.18
C LYS A 269 -19.22 -13.37 2.59
N LEU A 270 -18.02 -13.51 3.16
CA LEU A 270 -17.52 -14.76 3.75
C LEU A 270 -17.62 -14.70 5.28
N ALA A 271 -17.03 -13.67 5.90
CA ALA A 271 -16.97 -13.55 7.36
C ALA A 271 -16.80 -12.09 7.79
N ASP A 272 -17.28 -11.75 8.99
CA ASP A 272 -16.89 -10.52 9.66
C ASP A 272 -15.57 -10.74 10.41
N VAL A 273 -14.67 -9.75 10.32
CA VAL A 273 -13.44 -9.72 11.10
C VAL A 273 -13.76 -9.16 12.49
N PRO A 274 -13.48 -9.90 13.57
CA PRO A 274 -13.65 -9.39 14.93
C PRO A 274 -12.90 -8.07 15.12
N THR A 275 -13.53 -7.08 15.76
CA THR A 275 -12.90 -5.77 16.01
C THR A 275 -13.29 -5.27 17.39
N LYS A 276 -12.29 -4.83 18.16
CA LYS A 276 -12.48 -4.31 19.53
C LYS A 276 -12.97 -2.85 19.54
N ASP A 277 -12.56 -2.05 18.55
CA ASP A 277 -12.92 -0.63 18.41
C ASP A 277 -13.20 -0.31 16.93
N TYR A 278 -14.48 -0.17 16.58
CA TYR A 278 -14.91 0.15 15.22
C TYR A 278 -14.67 1.61 14.82
N LEU A 279 -14.40 2.50 15.79
CA LEU A 279 -14.00 3.88 15.53
C LEU A 279 -12.50 4.01 15.31
N ARG A 280 -11.73 3.01 15.77
CA ARG A 280 -10.29 2.89 15.54
C ARG A 280 -9.86 1.52 15.02
N PRO A 281 -10.35 1.09 13.84
CA PRO A 281 -9.93 -0.17 13.23
C PRO A 281 -8.46 -0.09 12.78
N SER A 282 -7.77 -1.23 12.75
CA SER A 282 -6.44 -1.33 12.15
C SER A 282 -6.48 -1.03 10.66
N TRP A 283 -5.42 -0.41 10.15
CA TRP A 283 -5.17 -0.35 8.73
C TRP A 283 -4.60 -1.68 8.25
N VAL A 284 -5.37 -2.39 7.43
CA VAL A 284 -4.96 -3.65 6.80
C VAL A 284 -4.71 -3.37 5.33
N HIS A 285 -3.43 -3.24 4.98
CA HIS A 285 -2.95 -2.96 3.62
C HIS A 285 -2.93 -4.22 2.75
N ASP A 286 -2.55 -5.37 3.32
CA ASP A 286 -2.44 -6.66 2.61
C ASP A 286 -3.17 -7.81 3.33
N LEU A 287 -3.56 -8.82 2.57
CA LEU A 287 -4.34 -9.99 2.99
C LEU A 287 -3.64 -11.29 2.54
N PRO A 288 -2.72 -11.81 3.35
CA PRO A 288 -2.09 -13.09 3.05
C PRO A 288 -3.10 -14.23 3.16
N ALA A 289 -2.90 -15.26 2.34
CA ALA A 289 -3.73 -16.46 2.34
C ALA A 289 -2.90 -17.73 2.15
N THR A 290 -3.35 -18.80 2.80
CA THR A 290 -2.84 -20.16 2.69
C THR A 290 -3.79 -21.02 1.87
N GLU A 291 -3.55 -22.34 1.81
CA GLU A 291 -4.49 -23.29 1.23
C GLU A 291 -5.87 -23.26 1.90
N ASN A 292 -5.97 -23.03 3.22
CA ASN A 292 -7.24 -23.09 3.94
C ASN A 292 -7.68 -21.77 4.59
N TYR A 293 -6.77 -20.80 4.77
CA TYR A 293 -7.03 -19.62 5.59
C TYR A 293 -6.75 -18.31 4.87
N ILE A 294 -7.57 -17.30 5.14
CA ILE A 294 -7.25 -15.88 4.93
C ILE A 294 -6.82 -15.34 6.28
N VAL A 295 -5.74 -14.58 6.32
CA VAL A 295 -5.18 -14.06 7.57
C VAL A 295 -5.29 -12.55 7.60
N VAL A 296 -5.90 -12.03 8.67
CA VAL A 296 -6.01 -10.58 8.92
C VAL A 296 -5.17 -10.25 10.14
N VAL A 297 -4.19 -9.37 9.96
CA VAL A 297 -3.31 -8.92 11.05
C VAL A 297 -3.73 -7.51 11.48
N ASP A 298 -4.35 -7.42 12.64
CA ASP A 298 -4.75 -6.18 13.30
C ASP A 298 -3.57 -5.58 14.06
N ALA A 299 -2.66 -4.95 13.30
CA ALA A 299 -1.50 -4.25 13.83
C ALA A 299 -1.89 -2.93 14.56
N PRO A 300 -0.99 -2.34 15.37
CA PRO A 300 -1.27 -1.16 16.19
C PRO A 300 -1.42 0.17 15.44
N LEU A 301 -1.23 0.20 14.12
CA LEU A 301 -1.52 1.38 13.29
C LEU A 301 -3.02 1.42 12.98
N LYS A 302 -3.75 2.35 13.59
CA LYS A 302 -5.20 2.46 13.54
C LYS A 302 -5.64 3.70 12.76
N TYR A 303 -6.78 3.61 12.10
CA TYR A 303 -7.52 4.80 11.70
C TYR A 303 -8.08 5.52 12.94
N ASP A 304 -8.16 6.84 12.91
CA ASP A 304 -8.93 7.67 13.83
C ASP A 304 -10.11 8.25 13.03
N ILE A 305 -11.20 7.48 12.98
CA ILE A 305 -12.37 7.81 12.17
C ILE A 305 -13.03 9.11 12.69
N VAL A 306 -12.94 9.39 13.99
CA VAL A 306 -13.46 10.64 14.56
C VAL A 306 -12.66 11.83 14.04
N ALA A 307 -11.34 11.74 14.07
CA ALA A 307 -10.47 12.79 13.54
C ALA A 307 -10.65 12.99 12.03
N LEU A 308 -10.79 11.91 11.25
CA LEU A 308 -11.14 11.99 9.83
C LEU A 308 -12.49 12.68 9.61
N SER A 309 -13.50 12.37 10.44
CA SER A 309 -14.85 12.96 10.35
C SER A 309 -14.88 14.44 10.72
N LEU A 310 -14.00 14.90 11.61
CA LEU A 310 -13.88 16.30 12.02
C LEU A 310 -13.02 17.13 11.04
N GLY A 311 -12.70 16.59 9.86
CA GLY A 311 -12.06 17.33 8.78
C GLY A 311 -10.55 17.45 8.93
N ARG A 312 -9.88 16.49 9.57
CA ARG A 312 -8.42 16.38 9.42
C ARG A 312 -8.09 16.19 7.93
N PRO A 313 -7.10 16.94 7.41
CA PRO A 313 -7.05 17.27 5.99
C PRO A 313 -6.91 16.04 5.04
N ALA A 314 -6.12 15.03 5.36
CA ALA A 314 -5.85 13.87 4.49
C ALA A 314 -5.99 12.53 5.24
N ILE A 315 -6.14 11.41 4.53
CA ILE A 315 -6.30 10.07 5.15
C ILE A 315 -5.11 9.76 6.06
N SER A 316 -3.89 10.10 5.64
CA SER A 316 -2.68 9.86 6.43
C SER A 316 -2.68 10.59 7.79
N GLY A 317 -3.27 11.79 7.86
CA GLY A 317 -3.42 12.56 9.10
C GLY A 317 -4.46 11.99 10.06
N GLY A 318 -5.17 10.95 9.63
CA GLY A 318 -6.11 10.15 10.41
C GLY A 318 -5.52 8.82 10.90
N PHE A 319 -4.20 8.59 10.82
CA PHE A 319 -3.59 7.44 11.50
C PHE A 319 -3.18 7.77 12.93
N SER A 320 -3.27 6.77 13.79
CA SER A 320 -2.81 6.81 15.18
C SER A 320 -2.09 5.51 15.53
N TRP A 321 -1.01 5.61 16.29
CA TRP A 321 -0.27 4.46 16.78
C TRP A 321 -0.75 4.09 18.18
N SER A 322 -1.30 2.89 18.34
CA SER A 322 -1.91 2.39 19.57
C SER A 322 -1.31 1.06 20.05
N PRO A 323 -0.01 1.03 20.42
CA PRO A 323 0.70 -0.19 20.82
C PRO A 323 0.08 -0.85 22.06
N GLU A 324 -0.59 -0.08 22.91
CA GLU A 324 -1.32 -0.56 24.10
C GLU A 324 -2.47 -1.51 23.77
N GLN A 325 -2.99 -1.49 22.54
CA GLN A 325 -4.04 -2.41 22.10
C GLN A 325 -3.48 -3.76 21.61
N GLY A 326 -2.15 -3.86 21.46
CA GLY A 326 -1.46 -5.03 20.95
C GLY A 326 -1.79 -5.37 19.49
N THR A 327 -1.23 -6.49 19.03
CA THR A 327 -1.51 -7.04 17.70
C THR A 327 -2.45 -8.24 17.85
N GLN A 328 -3.51 -8.28 17.03
CA GLN A 328 -4.41 -9.44 16.95
C GLN A 328 -4.29 -10.08 15.57
N VAL A 329 -4.39 -11.40 15.49
CA VAL A 329 -4.28 -12.15 14.24
C VAL A 329 -5.52 -13.01 14.09
N HIS A 330 -6.25 -12.84 13.00
CA HIS A 330 -7.47 -13.58 12.71
C HIS A 330 -7.24 -14.53 11.56
N LEU A 331 -7.41 -15.82 11.80
CA LEU A 331 -7.45 -16.86 10.78
C LEU A 331 -8.91 -17.13 10.41
N ILE A 332 -9.30 -16.78 9.19
CA ILE A 332 -10.62 -17.05 8.63
C ILE A 332 -10.50 -18.24 7.68
N ASN A 333 -11.17 -19.34 7.98
CA ASN A 333 -11.24 -20.47 7.05
C ASN A 333 -11.95 -20.03 5.76
N ARG A 334 -11.26 -20.07 4.62
CA ARG A 334 -11.75 -19.48 3.37
C ARG A 334 -12.90 -20.27 2.72
N HIS A 335 -13.17 -21.47 3.20
CA HIS A 335 -14.24 -22.35 2.72
C HIS A 335 -15.52 -22.24 3.56
N THR A 336 -15.40 -22.02 4.86
CA THR A 336 -16.53 -22.04 5.80
C THR A 336 -16.83 -20.68 6.44
N GLY A 337 -15.88 -19.74 6.41
CA GLY A 337 -15.96 -18.47 7.13
C GLY A 337 -15.73 -18.59 8.64
N ALA A 338 -15.38 -19.77 9.15
CA ALA A 338 -15.07 -19.95 10.57
C ALA A 338 -13.81 -19.18 10.95
N THR A 339 -13.89 -18.35 12.00
CA THR A 339 -12.81 -17.46 12.42
C THR A 339 -12.19 -17.89 13.75
N GLN A 340 -10.87 -17.91 13.81
CA GLN A 340 -10.09 -18.08 15.05
C GLN A 340 -9.16 -16.88 15.25
N SER A 341 -9.05 -16.39 16.48
CA SER A 341 -8.23 -15.23 16.82
C SER A 341 -7.08 -15.61 17.75
N PHE A 342 -5.95 -14.96 17.54
CA PHE A 342 -4.71 -15.13 18.30
C PHE A 342 -4.17 -13.77 18.71
N GLU A 343 -3.59 -13.69 19.90
CA GLU A 343 -2.88 -12.49 20.34
C GLU A 343 -1.42 -12.57 19.93
N CYS A 344 -0.85 -11.50 19.40
CA CYS A 344 0.59 -11.38 19.25
C CYS A 344 1.10 -10.34 20.25
N PRO A 345 1.94 -10.71 21.24
CA PRO A 345 2.40 -9.79 22.28
C PRO A 345 3.34 -8.70 21.74
N VAL A 346 3.72 -8.75 20.47
CA VAL A 346 4.53 -7.72 19.81
C VAL A 346 3.66 -6.50 19.53
N THR A 347 4.00 -5.40 20.20
CA THR A 347 3.30 -4.11 20.09
C THR A 347 4.01 -3.12 19.17
N ASP A 348 5.24 -3.41 18.77
CA ASP A 348 6.05 -2.58 17.88
C ASP A 348 6.19 -3.22 16.50
N PHE A 349 5.04 -3.43 15.86
CA PHE A 349 4.91 -4.20 14.63
C PHE A 349 3.93 -3.51 13.69
N TYR A 350 4.39 -3.18 12.49
CA TYR A 350 3.53 -2.91 11.34
C TYR A 350 4.14 -3.55 10.10
N CYS A 351 3.28 -3.99 9.20
CA CYS A 351 3.65 -4.61 7.93
C CYS A 351 2.69 -4.11 6.87
N PHE A 352 3.21 -3.57 5.77
CA PHE A 352 2.39 -3.29 4.59
C PHE A 352 2.15 -4.59 3.81
N HIS A 353 3.22 -5.31 3.45
CA HIS A 353 3.17 -6.45 2.54
C HIS A 353 3.70 -7.74 3.14
N PHE A 354 2.94 -8.82 3.03
CA PHE A 354 3.40 -10.15 3.38
C PHE A 354 4.11 -10.78 2.18
N MET A 355 5.25 -11.43 2.42
CA MET A 355 6.00 -12.15 1.40
C MET A 355 5.24 -13.41 0.97
N ASN A 356 4.81 -14.21 1.95
CA ASN A 356 3.98 -15.39 1.76
C ASN A 356 3.27 -15.77 3.07
N ALA A 357 2.26 -16.61 2.94
CA ALA A 357 1.65 -17.31 4.06
C ALA A 357 1.46 -18.78 3.69
N PHE A 358 1.69 -19.69 4.63
CA PHE A 358 1.59 -21.12 4.36
C PHE A 358 1.31 -21.92 5.62
N GLU A 359 0.83 -23.15 5.43
CA GLU A 359 0.56 -24.12 6.49
C GLU A 359 1.73 -25.11 6.63
N SER A 360 1.98 -25.58 7.85
CA SER A 360 2.85 -26.73 8.07
C SER A 360 2.26 -27.98 7.41
N ALA A 361 3.13 -28.92 7.02
CA ALA A 361 2.69 -30.16 6.35
C ALA A 361 1.72 -31.01 7.20
N ASP A 362 1.75 -30.88 8.52
CA ASP A 362 0.82 -31.55 9.44
C ASP A 362 -0.46 -30.74 9.74
N GLY A 363 -0.62 -29.56 9.13
CA GLY A 363 -1.78 -28.67 9.28
C GLY A 363 -1.92 -28.02 10.67
N LYS A 364 -0.89 -28.09 11.50
CA LYS A 364 -0.93 -27.61 12.91
C LYS A 364 -0.43 -26.20 13.10
N THR A 365 0.12 -25.57 12.10
CA THR A 365 0.71 -24.23 12.22
C THR A 365 0.53 -23.44 10.93
N VAL A 366 0.21 -22.16 11.05
CA VAL A 366 0.26 -21.18 9.95
C VAL A 366 1.46 -20.27 10.15
N PHE A 367 2.19 -20.01 9.06
CA PHE A 367 3.33 -19.10 9.03
C PHE A 367 3.01 -17.90 8.13
N LEU A 368 3.45 -16.71 8.54
CA LEU A 368 3.45 -15.49 7.72
C LEU A 368 4.86 -14.90 7.71
N ASP A 369 5.40 -14.61 6.53
CA ASP A 369 6.69 -13.91 6.42
C ASP A 369 6.45 -12.46 6.01
N CYS A 370 7.07 -11.52 6.73
CA CYS A 370 6.85 -10.09 6.50
C CYS A 370 8.06 -9.22 6.88
N PRO A 371 8.31 -8.12 6.16
CA PRO A 371 9.16 -7.04 6.65
C PRO A 371 8.45 -6.32 7.79
N VAL A 372 9.19 -6.03 8.87
CA VAL A 372 8.59 -5.43 10.07
C VAL A 372 9.06 -3.99 10.24
N PHE A 373 8.12 -3.06 10.13
CA PHE A 373 8.30 -1.68 10.54
C PHE A 373 8.07 -1.55 12.03
N LYS A 374 9.03 -0.92 12.69
CA LYS A 374 8.87 -0.48 14.06
C LYS A 374 8.26 0.91 14.05
N HIS A 375 7.37 1.14 15.00
CA HIS A 375 6.67 2.40 15.24
C HIS A 375 5.65 2.78 14.16
N GLY A 376 4.66 3.59 14.55
CA GLY A 376 3.58 4.01 13.64
C GLY A 376 3.95 5.09 12.62
N GLY A 377 5.21 5.51 12.57
CA GLY A 377 5.71 6.53 11.63
C GLY A 377 5.98 6.00 10.22
N ALA A 378 5.63 4.74 9.93
CA ALA A 378 5.93 4.08 8.66
C ALA A 378 5.42 4.86 7.44
N THR A 379 4.28 5.53 7.55
CA THR A 379 3.74 6.39 6.49
C THR A 379 4.57 7.64 6.25
N ASP A 380 5.15 8.22 7.30
CA ASP A 380 5.90 9.48 7.16
C ASP A 380 7.22 9.28 6.41
N TYR A 381 7.77 8.07 6.42
CA TYR A 381 8.96 7.72 5.62
C TYR A 381 8.73 7.91 4.12
N PHE A 382 7.47 7.86 3.68
CA PHE A 382 7.06 7.91 2.29
C PHE A 382 6.53 9.29 1.84
N LEU A 383 6.75 10.32 2.67
CA LEU A 383 6.62 11.70 2.25
C LEU A 383 7.62 12.02 1.14
N LEU A 384 7.19 12.73 0.10
CA LEU A 384 8.02 13.05 -1.06
C LEU A 384 9.26 13.86 -0.67
N ASP A 385 9.16 14.74 0.33
CA ASP A 385 10.30 15.50 0.85
C ASP A 385 11.37 14.59 1.47
N ASN A 386 10.95 13.53 2.19
CA ASN A 386 11.86 12.56 2.78
C ASN A 386 12.54 11.72 1.68
N LEU A 387 11.75 11.21 0.73
CA LEU A 387 12.25 10.40 -0.40
C LEU A 387 13.20 11.17 -1.33
N LYS A 388 12.95 12.48 -1.52
CA LYS A 388 13.83 13.37 -2.30
C LYS A 388 15.05 13.84 -1.51
N GLY A 389 14.97 13.80 -0.18
CA GLY A 389 16.03 14.19 0.75
C GLY A 389 17.19 13.19 0.85
N GLN A 390 17.88 13.21 1.98
CA GLN A 390 19.06 12.37 2.27
C GLN A 390 18.95 11.60 3.59
N GLN A 391 17.83 11.72 4.30
CA GLN A 391 17.61 11.02 5.56
C GLN A 391 17.55 9.52 5.30
N ASP A 392 18.32 8.72 6.05
CA ASP A 392 18.33 7.27 5.88
C ASP A 392 16.97 6.65 6.23
N ILE A 393 16.47 5.76 5.37
CA ILE A 393 15.18 5.07 5.58
C ILE A 393 15.33 4.03 6.70
N PRO A 394 14.37 3.83 7.62
CA PRO A 394 14.55 2.83 8.67
C PRO A 394 14.70 1.39 8.15
N ALA A 395 15.33 0.53 8.96
CA ALA A 395 15.41 -0.90 8.67
C ALA A 395 14.05 -1.57 8.87
N SER A 396 13.75 -2.58 8.06
CA SER A 396 12.53 -3.38 8.16
C SER A 396 12.87 -4.86 7.96
N PRO A 397 13.60 -5.48 8.91
CA PRO A 397 14.08 -6.85 8.76
C PRO A 397 12.91 -7.83 8.60
N VAL A 398 13.12 -8.87 7.79
CA VAL A 398 12.09 -9.89 7.55
C VAL A 398 11.98 -10.84 8.75
N GLN A 399 10.75 -11.02 9.22
CA GLN A 399 10.40 -11.89 10.34
C GLN A 399 9.30 -12.87 9.96
N ARG A 400 9.28 -14.03 10.61
CA ARG A 400 8.25 -15.07 10.50
C ARG A 400 7.33 -15.05 11.70
N MET A 401 6.05 -14.80 11.45
CA MET A 401 4.98 -14.99 12.41
C MET A 401 4.54 -16.45 12.41
N THR A 402 4.46 -17.07 13.59
CA THR A 402 4.04 -18.47 13.77
C THR A 402 2.74 -18.52 14.56
N ILE A 403 1.72 -19.14 14.00
CA ILE A 403 0.36 -19.19 14.57
C ILE A 403 -0.02 -20.66 14.83
N PRO A 404 -0.14 -21.09 16.10
CA PRO A 404 -0.43 -22.48 16.43
C PRO A 404 -1.91 -22.82 16.25
N LEU A 405 -2.23 -23.82 15.42
CA LEU A 405 -3.59 -24.31 15.18
C LEU A 405 -3.94 -25.57 16.00
N ASP A 406 -2.95 -26.21 16.62
CA ASP A 406 -3.12 -27.43 17.42
C ASP A 406 -3.76 -27.20 18.81
N GLY A 407 -4.06 -25.94 19.14
CA GLY A 407 -4.63 -25.56 20.43
C GLY A 407 -3.63 -25.48 21.58
N SER A 408 -2.32 -25.65 21.31
CA SER A 408 -1.26 -25.53 22.32
C SER A 408 -1.15 -24.12 22.92
N SER A 409 -1.54 -23.10 22.16
CA SER A 409 -1.53 -21.70 22.58
C SER A 409 -2.57 -20.88 21.82
N LYS A 410 -2.96 -19.73 22.40
CA LYS A 410 -3.74 -18.67 21.72
C LYS A 410 -2.88 -17.46 21.37
N GLN A 411 -1.56 -17.62 21.41
CA GLN A 411 -0.60 -16.58 21.08
C GLN A 411 0.17 -16.92 19.81
N ALA A 412 0.25 -15.95 18.90
CA ALA A 412 1.17 -15.97 17.77
C ALA A 412 2.53 -15.41 18.21
N THR A 413 3.62 -15.97 17.68
CA THR A 413 4.98 -15.51 17.94
C THR A 413 5.59 -14.90 16.69
N LEU A 414 6.60 -14.05 16.85
CA LEU A 414 7.34 -13.44 15.75
C LEU A 414 8.83 -13.72 15.95
N SER A 415 9.51 -14.14 14.89
CA SER A 415 10.92 -14.53 14.94
C SER A 415 11.68 -13.97 13.74
N LEU A 416 12.91 -13.50 13.97
CA LEU A 416 13.77 -12.99 12.91
C LEU A 416 14.20 -14.14 11.99
N ILE A 417 14.04 -13.96 10.67
CA ILE A 417 14.49 -14.94 9.66
C ILE A 417 15.56 -14.40 8.71
N GLN A 418 15.80 -13.08 8.69
CA GLN A 418 16.88 -12.46 7.93
C GLN A 418 18.12 -12.24 8.81
N ARG A 419 19.32 -12.59 8.31
CA ARG A 419 20.58 -12.39 9.04
C ARG A 419 20.98 -10.92 9.12
N ASP A 420 20.90 -10.21 8.00
CA ASP A 420 21.18 -8.77 7.96
C ASP A 420 19.95 -8.00 8.40
N THR A 421 19.97 -7.55 9.66
CA THR A 421 18.86 -6.80 10.26
C THR A 421 18.89 -5.32 9.95
N THR A 422 19.92 -4.86 9.25
CA THR A 422 20.07 -3.44 8.90
C THR A 422 19.29 -3.10 7.64
N GLN A 423 18.99 -4.06 6.77
CA GLN A 423 18.33 -3.78 5.49
C GLN A 423 16.92 -3.20 5.65
N TYR A 424 16.59 -2.27 4.76
CA TYR A 424 15.20 -1.99 4.43
C TYR A 424 14.72 -3.10 3.49
N ASN A 425 13.54 -3.65 3.75
CA ASN A 425 12.89 -4.66 2.92
C ASN A 425 11.42 -4.27 2.72
N GLU A 426 10.94 -4.25 1.48
CA GLU A 426 9.54 -3.95 1.13
C GLU A 426 9.19 -4.47 -0.27
N LEU A 427 7.91 -4.36 -0.66
CA LEU A 427 7.39 -4.80 -1.96
C LEU A 427 7.80 -6.25 -2.29
N GLY A 428 7.57 -7.11 -1.30
CA GLY A 428 7.93 -8.51 -1.32
C GLY A 428 7.15 -9.36 -2.33
N ARG A 429 7.85 -10.21 -3.06
CA ARG A 429 7.32 -11.21 -4.00
C ARG A 429 8.01 -12.54 -3.80
N ILE A 430 7.37 -13.60 -4.29
CA ILE A 430 7.91 -14.97 -4.30
C ILE A 430 7.69 -15.57 -5.69
N ASN A 431 8.17 -16.80 -5.91
CA ASN A 431 7.69 -17.58 -7.04
C ASN A 431 6.19 -17.86 -6.88
N PRO A 432 5.32 -17.43 -7.82
CA PRO A 432 3.88 -17.59 -7.70
C PRO A 432 3.42 -19.05 -7.59
N LEU A 433 4.23 -20.03 -8.03
CA LEU A 433 3.95 -21.46 -7.91
C LEU A 433 4.02 -21.97 -6.45
N TYR A 434 4.59 -21.19 -5.53
CA TYR A 434 4.76 -21.53 -4.12
C TYR A 434 3.86 -20.67 -3.20
N LYS A 435 3.00 -19.83 -3.77
CA LYS A 435 2.07 -19.00 -3.01
C LYS A 435 1.11 -19.88 -2.22
N GLY A 436 1.00 -19.65 -0.91
CA GLY A 436 0.17 -20.47 -0.03
C GLY A 436 0.86 -21.72 0.54
N HIS A 437 2.10 -22.01 0.12
CA HIS A 437 2.84 -23.23 0.44
C HIS A 437 4.25 -22.93 1.00
N ASP A 438 4.88 -23.92 1.65
CA ASP A 438 6.27 -23.81 2.11
C ASP A 438 7.21 -23.48 0.94
N TYR A 439 8.17 -22.60 1.18
CA TYR A 439 8.98 -21.97 0.15
C TYR A 439 10.36 -21.58 0.71
N GLN A 440 11.26 -21.18 -0.18
CA GLN A 440 12.65 -20.85 0.17
C GLN A 440 13.07 -19.45 -0.24
N TYR A 441 12.53 -18.86 -1.30
CA TYR A 441 13.04 -17.60 -1.86
C TYR A 441 12.00 -16.48 -1.90
N ALA A 442 12.37 -15.32 -1.34
CA ALA A 442 11.63 -14.07 -1.46
C ALA A 442 12.47 -13.01 -2.18
N TYR A 443 11.82 -12.22 -3.02
CA TYR A 443 12.39 -11.14 -3.82
C TYR A 443 11.76 -9.81 -3.41
N HIS A 444 12.55 -8.79 -3.13
CA HIS A 444 12.04 -7.56 -2.51
C HIS A 444 12.86 -6.33 -2.91
N LEU A 445 12.28 -5.14 -2.74
CA LEU A 445 13.08 -3.93 -2.66
C LEU A 445 13.94 -3.99 -1.40
N ALA A 446 15.24 -3.70 -1.57
CA ALA A 446 16.24 -3.68 -0.54
C ALA A 446 16.94 -2.32 -0.45
N SER A 447 17.87 -2.16 0.48
CA SER A 447 18.74 -0.97 0.55
C SER A 447 20.22 -1.30 0.66
N VAL A 448 21.03 -0.49 -0.04
CA VAL A 448 22.44 -0.25 0.27
C VAL A 448 22.51 1.11 0.94
N ARG A 449 22.99 1.13 2.18
CA ARG A 449 22.87 2.26 3.10
C ARG A 449 24.13 3.14 3.15
N PRO A 450 23.99 4.42 3.51
CA PRO A 450 22.72 5.13 3.79
C PRO A 450 21.94 5.44 2.50
N THR A 451 20.60 5.48 2.57
CA THR A 451 19.72 5.85 1.45
C THR A 451 18.34 6.31 1.92
N PRO A 452 17.70 7.31 1.28
CA PRO A 452 16.36 7.76 1.64
C PRO A 452 15.22 6.81 1.24
N LEU A 453 15.52 5.80 0.43
CA LEU A 453 14.54 4.84 -0.09
C LEU A 453 15.24 3.56 -0.57
N GLY A 454 14.46 2.53 -0.92
CA GLY A 454 15.00 1.28 -1.46
C GLY A 454 15.75 1.50 -2.79
N ASN A 455 17.08 1.40 -2.76
CA ASN A 455 17.99 1.59 -3.90
C ASN A 455 18.65 0.28 -4.37
N ALA A 456 18.12 -0.87 -3.94
CA ALA A 456 18.62 -2.20 -4.28
C ALA A 456 17.47 -3.21 -4.45
N LEU A 457 17.80 -4.38 -5.01
CA LEU A 457 16.91 -5.55 -5.08
C LEU A 457 17.51 -6.70 -4.29
N GLY A 458 16.72 -7.30 -3.41
CA GLY A 458 17.13 -8.43 -2.57
C GLY A 458 16.52 -9.75 -3.02
N LYS A 459 17.32 -10.82 -2.98
CA LYS A 459 16.88 -12.23 -2.96
C LYS A 459 17.22 -12.82 -1.59
N LEU A 460 16.21 -12.99 -0.76
CA LEU A 460 16.30 -13.61 0.56
C LEU A 460 16.04 -15.11 0.44
N ASP A 461 16.98 -15.92 0.94
CA ASP A 461 16.72 -17.32 1.26
C ASP A 461 16.16 -17.39 2.69
N VAL A 462 14.86 -17.67 2.84
CA VAL A 462 14.17 -17.64 4.15
C VAL A 462 14.55 -18.80 5.07
N ARG A 463 15.29 -19.80 4.57
CA ARG A 463 15.76 -20.95 5.36
C ARG A 463 17.12 -20.67 5.99
N SER A 464 18.02 -20.06 5.22
CA SER A 464 19.36 -19.71 5.70
C SER A 464 19.43 -18.31 6.33
N GLY A 465 18.55 -17.40 5.90
CA GLY A 465 18.52 -15.97 6.23
C GLY A 465 19.50 -15.11 5.46
N GLU A 466 20.23 -15.68 4.49
CA GLU A 466 21.16 -14.96 3.61
C GLU A 466 20.39 -14.13 2.56
N THR A 467 20.88 -12.92 2.26
CA THR A 467 20.31 -12.05 1.23
C THR A 467 21.36 -11.69 0.19
N GLN A 468 21.06 -11.96 -1.09
CA GLN A 468 21.85 -11.48 -2.21
C GLN A 468 21.27 -10.15 -2.71
N LEU A 469 22.14 -9.17 -2.95
CA LEU A 469 21.75 -7.84 -3.41
C LEU A 469 22.17 -7.61 -4.86
N TRP A 470 21.26 -7.02 -5.64
CA TRP A 470 21.60 -6.29 -6.86
C TRP A 470 21.45 -4.80 -6.59
N HIS A 471 22.45 -4.01 -6.98
CA HIS A 471 22.48 -2.56 -6.82
C HIS A 471 23.34 -1.95 -7.92
N GLU A 472 22.88 -0.82 -8.46
CA GLU A 472 23.66 0.05 -9.33
C GLU A 472 23.72 1.46 -8.72
N PRO A 473 24.91 2.05 -8.53
CA PRO A 473 25.04 3.36 -7.91
C PRO A 473 24.23 4.43 -8.63
N GLY A 474 23.52 5.28 -7.88
CA GLY A 474 22.70 6.35 -8.44
C GLY A 474 21.30 5.94 -8.91
N CYS A 475 20.97 4.65 -8.92
CA CYS A 475 19.71 4.14 -9.47
C CYS A 475 18.64 3.90 -8.38
N ILE A 476 17.37 3.84 -8.81
CA ILE A 476 16.20 3.52 -7.99
C ILE A 476 15.43 2.36 -8.65
N PRO A 477 15.59 1.11 -8.18
CA PRO A 477 14.76 0.01 -8.64
C PRO A 477 13.34 0.12 -8.07
N GLN A 478 12.39 -0.55 -8.73
CA GLN A 478 11.01 -0.72 -8.29
C GLN A 478 10.75 -2.19 -7.94
N GLU A 479 9.52 -2.53 -7.51
CA GLU A 479 9.15 -3.90 -7.10
C GLU A 479 9.69 -4.98 -8.07
N PRO A 480 10.44 -5.98 -7.59
CA PRO A 480 10.87 -7.11 -8.40
C PRO A 480 9.73 -8.13 -8.60
N LEU A 481 9.48 -8.54 -9.84
CA LEU A 481 8.55 -9.62 -10.15
C LEU A 481 9.29 -10.87 -10.63
N PHE A 482 9.12 -11.99 -9.92
CA PHE A 482 9.64 -13.29 -10.36
C PHE A 482 8.73 -13.94 -11.40
N ILE A 483 9.33 -14.43 -12.48
CA ILE A 483 8.66 -15.14 -13.57
C ILE A 483 9.33 -16.51 -13.73
N PRO A 484 8.66 -17.62 -13.36
CA PRO A 484 9.24 -18.95 -13.46
C PRO A 484 9.48 -19.34 -14.91
N ARG A 485 10.59 -20.04 -15.17
CA ARG A 485 10.80 -20.68 -16.47
C ARG A 485 9.73 -21.75 -16.69
N PRO A 486 9.14 -21.87 -17.88
CA PRO A 486 8.24 -22.98 -18.19
C PRO A 486 8.92 -24.34 -17.93
N GLY A 487 8.30 -25.17 -17.08
CA GLY A 487 8.83 -26.48 -16.72
C GLY A 487 9.96 -26.47 -15.67
N ALA A 488 10.22 -25.33 -15.02
CA ALA A 488 11.19 -25.17 -13.92
C ALA A 488 11.07 -26.29 -12.86
N LYS A 489 12.22 -26.70 -12.33
CA LYS A 489 12.31 -27.72 -11.26
C LYS A 489 12.81 -27.17 -9.93
N ALA A 490 13.60 -26.10 -9.97
CA ALA A 490 14.00 -25.36 -8.79
C ALA A 490 13.06 -24.17 -8.58
N GLU A 491 12.86 -23.78 -7.32
CA GLU A 491 11.99 -22.67 -6.96
C GLU A 491 12.45 -21.33 -7.56
N ASP A 492 13.76 -21.15 -7.74
CA ASP A 492 14.38 -19.94 -8.29
C ASP A 492 14.80 -20.07 -9.77
N ASP A 493 14.40 -21.14 -10.47
CA ASP A 493 14.64 -21.28 -11.92
C ASP A 493 13.64 -20.43 -12.72
N GLY A 494 14.09 -19.23 -13.06
CA GLY A 494 13.32 -18.22 -13.75
C GLY A 494 14.11 -16.92 -13.87
N VAL A 495 13.39 -15.83 -14.06
CA VAL A 495 13.98 -14.47 -14.01
C VAL A 495 13.22 -13.58 -13.06
N VAL A 496 13.90 -12.54 -12.56
CA VAL A 496 13.26 -11.41 -11.91
C VAL A 496 13.31 -10.20 -12.83
N VAL A 497 12.17 -9.54 -13.00
CA VAL A 497 12.03 -8.33 -13.81
C VAL A 497 11.70 -7.14 -12.90
N SER A 498 12.38 -6.01 -13.10
CA SER A 498 12.12 -4.77 -12.37
C SER A 498 12.36 -3.55 -13.26
N ALA A 499 11.53 -2.52 -13.11
CA ALA A 499 11.80 -1.21 -13.70
C ALA A 499 12.76 -0.43 -12.79
N VAL A 500 13.74 0.26 -13.37
CA VAL A 500 14.77 1.00 -12.63
C VAL A 500 14.87 2.42 -13.18
N ALA A 501 14.74 3.43 -12.34
CA ALA A 501 15.14 4.79 -12.69
C ALA A 501 16.67 4.87 -12.62
N GLY A 502 17.30 5.02 -13.79
CA GLY A 502 18.75 5.09 -13.93
C GLY A 502 19.34 6.39 -13.39
N ALA A 503 20.63 6.37 -13.11
CA ALA A 503 21.37 7.54 -12.61
C ALA A 503 21.31 8.76 -13.55
N ASP A 504 21.03 8.54 -14.85
CA ASP A 504 20.85 9.58 -15.88
C ASP A 504 19.40 10.09 -15.99
N GLY A 505 18.49 9.57 -15.16
CA GLY A 505 17.06 9.91 -15.16
C GLY A 505 16.23 9.17 -16.20
N ARG A 506 16.81 8.28 -17.04
CA ARG A 506 16.02 7.39 -17.92
C ARG A 506 15.70 6.08 -17.21
N THR A 507 14.56 5.48 -17.56
CA THR A 507 14.21 4.17 -17.00
C THR A 507 14.77 3.04 -17.85
N PHE A 508 15.20 1.95 -17.22
CA PHE A 508 15.45 0.69 -17.91
C PHE A 508 14.71 -0.46 -17.23
N ILE A 509 14.37 -1.48 -18.00
CA ILE A 509 13.72 -2.70 -17.52
C ILE A 509 14.77 -3.77 -17.36
N LEU A 510 15.14 -4.03 -16.11
CA LEU A 510 16.15 -4.98 -15.69
C LEU A 510 15.60 -6.41 -15.72
N VAL A 511 16.41 -7.35 -16.18
CA VAL A 511 16.16 -8.80 -16.09
C VAL A 511 17.34 -9.44 -15.36
N LEU A 512 17.06 -10.07 -14.22
CA LEU A 512 18.00 -10.84 -13.41
C LEU A 512 17.74 -12.34 -13.55
N ASP A 513 18.80 -13.14 -13.62
CA ASP A 513 18.69 -14.59 -13.47
C ASP A 513 18.27 -14.94 -12.03
N GLY A 514 17.22 -15.74 -11.89
CA GLY A 514 16.65 -16.08 -10.60
C GLY A 514 17.62 -16.83 -9.69
N GLN A 515 18.53 -17.65 -10.23
CA GLN A 515 19.44 -18.49 -9.44
C GLN A 515 20.72 -17.75 -9.08
N SER A 516 21.43 -17.23 -10.08
CA SER A 516 22.72 -16.58 -9.89
C SER A 516 22.60 -15.14 -9.41
N TRP A 517 21.40 -14.55 -9.45
CA TRP A 517 21.13 -13.15 -9.11
C TRP A 517 21.95 -12.13 -9.92
N LYS A 518 22.34 -12.52 -11.14
CA LYS A 518 23.13 -11.67 -12.06
C LYS A 518 22.21 -11.11 -13.13
N GLU A 519 22.53 -9.91 -13.58
CA GLU A 519 21.86 -9.32 -14.72
C GLU A 519 22.12 -10.11 -16.00
N VAL A 520 21.04 -10.39 -16.73
CA VAL A 520 21.10 -11.06 -18.04
C VAL A 520 20.75 -10.12 -19.19
N ALA A 521 19.90 -9.12 -18.93
CA ALA A 521 19.54 -8.11 -19.92
C ALA A 521 18.97 -6.85 -19.25
N ARG A 522 18.97 -5.75 -20.00
CA ARG A 522 18.13 -4.58 -19.71
C ARG A 522 17.58 -3.97 -20.99
N ALA A 523 16.37 -3.42 -20.94
CA ALA A 523 15.73 -2.71 -22.04
C ALA A 523 15.55 -1.22 -21.70
N HIS A 524 16.05 -0.32 -22.53
CA HIS A 524 16.16 1.11 -22.22
C HIS A 524 14.96 1.90 -22.71
N MET A 525 14.30 2.62 -21.80
CA MET A 525 13.28 3.61 -22.14
C MET A 525 13.96 4.90 -22.61
N PRO A 526 13.38 5.62 -23.58
CA PRO A 526 13.91 6.91 -24.02
C PRO A 526 13.67 8.05 -23.01
N TYR A 527 12.95 7.78 -21.92
CA TYR A 527 12.59 8.75 -20.87
C TYR A 527 12.55 8.08 -19.49
N GLY A 528 12.57 8.90 -18.44
CA GLY A 528 12.31 8.46 -17.06
C GLY A 528 10.84 8.16 -16.82
N MET A 529 10.56 7.11 -16.08
CA MET A 529 9.23 6.78 -15.56
C MET A 529 9.17 7.03 -14.06
N ALA A 530 7.99 7.44 -13.60
CA ALA A 530 7.71 7.55 -12.19
C ALA A 530 7.77 6.19 -11.47
N PHE A 531 7.95 6.24 -10.16
CA PHE A 531 7.94 5.06 -9.30
C PHE A 531 6.55 4.44 -9.34
N GLN A 532 6.46 3.18 -9.76
CA GLN A 532 5.23 2.40 -9.71
C GLN A 532 5.31 1.36 -8.60
N PHE A 533 4.17 1.01 -7.99
CA PHE A 533 4.17 0.14 -6.81
C PHE A 533 4.15 -1.33 -7.22
N HIS A 534 3.04 -1.78 -7.82
CA HIS A 534 2.80 -3.19 -8.06
C HIS A 534 2.50 -3.52 -9.51
N GLY A 535 2.76 -4.76 -9.90
CA GLY A 535 2.37 -5.26 -11.21
C GLY A 535 2.13 -6.77 -11.25
N GLN A 536 1.70 -7.24 -12.41
CA GLN A 536 1.40 -8.65 -12.68
C GLN A 536 1.96 -9.09 -14.03
N TRP A 537 2.32 -10.38 -14.12
CA TRP A 537 2.74 -11.01 -15.36
C TRP A 537 1.54 -11.64 -16.09
N TYR A 538 1.46 -11.40 -17.40
CA TYR A 538 0.43 -11.91 -18.29
C TYR A 538 1.12 -12.75 -19.38
N PRO A 539 1.19 -14.08 -19.25
CA PRO A 539 1.76 -14.97 -20.27
C PRO A 539 1.02 -14.83 -21.62
N SER A 540 1.72 -15.05 -22.74
CA SER A 540 1.13 -15.05 -24.10
C SER A 540 1.38 -16.31 -24.91
#